data_AF-A0A2S5K7G6-F1
#
_entry.id   AF-A0A2S5K7G6-F1
#
_cell.length_a   1.000
_cell.length_b   1.000
_cell.length_c   1.000
_cell.angle_alpha   90.00
_cell.angle_beta   90.00
_cell.angle_gamma   90.00
#
_symmetry.space_group_name_H-M   'P 1'
#
loop_
_entity.id
_entity.type
_entity.pdbx_description
1 polymer ?
#
loop_
_entity_poly.entity_id
_entity_poly.type
_entity_poly.pdbx_seq_one_letter_code
_entity_poly.pdbx_strand_id
1 'polypeptide(L)'
;MPVTGLDFSSPGSVYSQKNYGAGMEKRANIQRPPHFLLLQQQDRHGMCITLKNRPAALQRRFLIYADPAICLCGTHMTRYFSFCSLIVLAYLYATQGAHADTPRAPLVAGYGKLYDTPDAAFQPDSTQHYKLVFKVSEAASNAADINPGLNEVARVINLYGRSGVPANQLDAVVAVNGGATPAMLDEQHYRKLFGAANPNLQLIKALNDAGVKVTLCSQALAWHHYDPRWVASPVIRTPSALTTLTTLQNQGYALLDTQGAGQVE
;
A
#
# COMPACT_ATOMS: atom_id res chain seq x y z
N MET A 1 11.52 8.49 -65.76
CA MET A 1 10.06 8.49 -66.00
C MET A 1 9.39 7.68 -64.90
N PRO A 2 8.38 8.22 -64.20
CA PRO A 2 7.77 7.58 -63.03
C PRO A 2 6.58 6.69 -63.42
N VAL A 3 6.32 5.65 -62.62
CA VAL A 3 5.11 4.84 -62.68
C VAL A 3 4.22 5.14 -61.48
N THR A 4 3.11 5.80 -61.80
CA THR A 4 1.72 5.63 -61.31
C THR A 4 1.49 4.92 -59.97
N GLY A 5 0.77 5.62 -59.09
CA GLY A 5 0.23 5.12 -57.83
C GLY A 5 -0.93 4.12 -57.97
N LEU A 6 -1.31 3.58 -56.81
CA LEU A 6 -2.61 2.94 -56.57
C LEU A 6 -3.07 3.30 -55.16
N ASP A 7 -4.25 3.90 -55.15
CA ASP A 7 -5.12 4.18 -54.02
C ASP A 7 -5.86 2.87 -53.64
N PHE A 8 -6.03 2.56 -52.35
CA PHE A 8 -6.98 1.53 -51.92
C PHE A 8 -7.56 1.86 -50.55
N SER A 9 -8.80 2.35 -50.63
CA SER A 9 -9.79 2.48 -49.57
C SER A 9 -10.04 1.17 -48.82
N SER A 10 -10.25 1.32 -47.51
CA SER A 10 -10.68 0.30 -46.54
C SER A 10 -12.12 -0.19 -46.81
N PRO A 11 -12.47 -1.39 -46.31
CA PRO A 11 -13.73 -1.51 -45.58
C PRO A 11 -13.60 -2.24 -44.24
N GLY A 12 -14.31 -1.70 -43.25
CA GLY A 12 -14.39 -2.20 -41.89
C GLY A 12 -15.14 -3.54 -41.74
N SER A 13 -14.84 -4.24 -40.64
CA SER A 13 -15.56 -5.44 -40.22
C SER A 13 -16.30 -5.20 -38.91
N VAL A 14 -17.62 -5.23 -39.01
CA VAL A 14 -18.61 -5.36 -37.95
C VAL A 14 -18.58 -6.80 -37.43
N TYR A 15 -18.44 -7.02 -36.12
CA TYR A 15 -18.68 -8.33 -35.51
C TYR A 15 -20.04 -8.34 -34.81
N SER A 16 -20.94 -9.16 -35.36
CA SER A 16 -22.31 -9.40 -34.91
C SER A 16 -22.36 -10.55 -33.89
N GLN A 17 -23.17 -10.38 -32.85
CA GLN A 17 -23.52 -11.42 -31.88
C GLN A 17 -24.32 -12.54 -32.56
N LYS A 18 -23.93 -13.80 -32.33
CA LYS A 18 -24.79 -14.97 -32.57
C LYS A 18 -24.97 -15.78 -31.30
N ASN A 19 -26.23 -15.86 -30.88
CA ASN A 19 -26.76 -16.80 -29.90
C ASN A 19 -26.63 -18.23 -30.40
N TYR A 20 -26.14 -19.13 -29.53
CA TYR A 20 -26.37 -20.57 -29.66
C TYR A 20 -26.98 -21.07 -28.35
N GLY A 21 -28.18 -21.65 -28.46
CA GLY A 21 -28.84 -22.38 -27.39
C GLY A 21 -28.86 -23.88 -27.68
N ALA A 22 -28.98 -24.62 -26.57
CA ALA A 22 -29.37 -26.02 -26.40
C ALA A 22 -28.32 -27.14 -26.61
N GLY A 23 -28.01 -27.84 -25.50
CA GLY A 23 -27.90 -29.30 -25.51
C GLY A 23 -26.72 -29.92 -24.75
N MET A 24 -27.06 -30.78 -23.79
CA MET A 24 -26.28 -31.92 -23.23
C MET A 24 -25.47 -31.70 -21.94
N GLU A 25 -26.15 -32.10 -20.88
CA GLU A 25 -25.71 -32.54 -19.56
C GLU A 25 -24.59 -33.59 -19.61
N LYS A 26 -23.48 -33.34 -18.91
CA LYS A 26 -22.65 -34.37 -18.26
C LYS A 26 -22.16 -33.85 -16.91
N ARG A 27 -22.78 -34.34 -15.84
CA ARG A 27 -22.31 -34.14 -14.45
C ARG A 27 -20.99 -34.88 -14.27
N ALA A 28 -19.89 -34.14 -14.15
CA ALA A 28 -18.64 -34.66 -13.64
C ALA A 28 -18.64 -34.53 -12.11
N ASN A 29 -18.67 -35.70 -11.46
CA ASN A 29 -18.47 -35.90 -10.04
C ASN A 29 -17.04 -35.48 -9.66
N ILE A 30 -16.89 -34.38 -8.92
CA ILE A 30 -15.62 -34.01 -8.26
C ILE A 30 -15.90 -33.95 -6.76
N GLN A 31 -15.43 -35.00 -6.09
CA GLN A 31 -15.35 -35.17 -4.66
C GLN A 31 -14.71 -33.93 -4.01
N ARG A 32 -15.47 -33.21 -3.17
CA ARG A 32 -14.91 -32.21 -2.25
C ARG A 32 -14.52 -32.92 -0.94
N PRO A 33 -13.36 -32.64 -0.34
CA PRO A 33 -13.03 -33.18 0.98
C PRO A 33 -13.95 -32.56 2.05
N PRO A 34 -14.39 -33.33 3.06
CA PRO A 34 -15.34 -32.85 4.05
C PRO A 34 -14.71 -31.88 5.05
N HIS A 35 -15.49 -30.84 5.34
CA HIS A 35 -15.29 -29.88 6.40
C HIS A 35 -15.09 -30.56 7.77
N PHE A 36 -14.14 -30.02 8.53
CA PHE A 36 -13.85 -30.37 9.91
C PHE A 36 -15.08 -30.08 10.79
N LEU A 37 -15.71 -31.14 11.31
CA LEU A 37 -16.81 -31.05 12.26
C LEU A 37 -16.21 -30.86 13.66
N LEU A 38 -16.22 -29.63 14.18
CA LEU A 38 -15.89 -29.36 15.59
C LEU A 38 -17.08 -29.81 16.45
N LEU A 39 -16.96 -30.99 17.05
CA LEU A 39 -17.81 -31.41 18.16
C LEU A 39 -17.41 -30.60 19.41
N GLN A 40 -18.14 -29.54 19.71
CA GLN A 40 -18.15 -28.97 21.06
C GLN A 40 -18.97 -29.89 21.97
N GLN A 41 -18.28 -30.65 22.82
CA GLN A 41 -18.90 -31.33 23.95
C GLN A 41 -18.76 -30.40 25.17
N GLN A 42 -19.88 -29.86 25.63
CA GLN A 42 -19.94 -28.90 26.72
C GLN A 42 -20.35 -29.64 28.00
N ASP A 43 -19.36 -30.18 28.71
CA ASP A 43 -19.60 -30.79 30.02
C ASP A 43 -19.63 -29.70 31.10
N ARG A 44 -20.82 -29.50 31.68
CA ARG A 44 -21.02 -28.76 32.93
C ARG A 44 -20.33 -29.58 34.01
N HIS A 45 -19.15 -29.13 34.47
CA HIS A 45 -18.57 -29.26 35.83
C HIS A 45 -17.03 -29.22 35.74
N GLY A 46 -16.42 -28.11 36.19
CA GLY A 46 -15.02 -28.07 36.64
C GLY A 46 -13.92 -28.16 35.56
N MET A 47 -13.16 -27.08 35.40
CA MET A 47 -12.02 -27.02 34.48
C MET A 47 -10.82 -27.81 35.04
N CYS A 48 -10.56 -29.01 34.50
CA CYS A 48 -9.30 -29.74 34.71
C CYS A 48 -8.38 -29.53 33.51
N ILE A 49 -7.25 -28.83 33.72
CA ILE A 49 -6.21 -28.71 32.70
C ILE A 49 -5.23 -29.87 32.85
N THR A 50 -5.32 -30.86 31.95
CA THR A 50 -4.35 -31.97 31.87
C THR A 50 -3.43 -31.74 30.67
N LEU A 51 -2.20 -31.27 30.91
CA LEU A 51 -1.17 -31.13 29.87
C LEU A 51 -0.57 -32.51 29.55
N LYS A 52 -1.03 -33.14 28.46
CA LYS A 52 -0.54 -34.42 27.95
C LYS A 52 0.67 -34.21 27.03
N ASN A 53 1.87 -34.17 27.62
CA ASN A 53 3.18 -34.58 27.06
C ASN A 53 4.35 -33.78 27.69
N ARG A 54 4.86 -34.22 28.84
CA ARG A 54 6.25 -33.94 29.23
C ARG A 54 6.90 -35.18 29.85
N PRO A 55 8.19 -35.45 29.53
CA PRO A 55 8.92 -36.62 30.01
C PRO A 55 9.18 -36.59 31.53
N ALA A 56 9.31 -37.79 32.09
CA ALA A 56 9.43 -38.08 33.52
C ALA A 56 10.78 -37.63 34.11
N ALA A 57 10.92 -36.35 34.45
CA ALA A 57 12.03 -35.86 35.26
C ALA A 57 11.75 -34.46 35.86
N LEU A 58 10.61 -34.25 36.54
CA LEU A 58 10.44 -33.18 37.53
C LEU A 58 9.06 -33.29 38.23
N GLN A 59 8.83 -34.35 39.01
CA GLN A 59 7.70 -34.37 39.93
C GLN A 59 8.06 -33.58 41.19
N ARG A 60 7.83 -32.25 41.18
CA ARG A 60 7.64 -31.50 42.43
C ARG A 60 6.14 -31.41 42.69
N ARG A 61 5.67 -32.32 43.55
CA ARG A 61 4.37 -32.22 44.25
C ARG A 61 4.38 -30.91 45.04
N PHE A 62 3.63 -29.91 44.60
CA PHE A 62 3.24 -28.80 45.46
C PHE A 62 2.06 -29.29 46.30
N LEU A 63 2.35 -29.78 47.50
CA LEU A 63 1.36 -29.90 48.56
C LEU A 63 1.12 -28.49 49.11
N ILE A 64 -0.04 -27.93 48.81
CA ILE A 64 -0.53 -26.74 49.51
C ILE A 64 -1.00 -27.25 50.87
N TYR A 65 -0.17 -27.03 51.90
CA TYR A 65 -0.54 -27.23 53.29
C TYR A 65 -1.42 -26.05 53.69
N ALA A 66 -2.73 -26.27 53.81
CA ALA A 66 -3.63 -25.30 54.43
C ALA A 66 -3.52 -25.50 55.94
N ASP A 67 -2.77 -24.61 56.60
CA ASP A 67 -2.65 -24.54 58.05
C ASP A 67 -3.84 -23.73 58.61
N PRO A 68 -4.76 -24.31 59.41
CA PRO A 68 -5.92 -23.58 59.91
C PRO A 68 -5.60 -23.00 61.29
N ALA A 69 -4.77 -21.96 61.35
CA ALA A 69 -4.56 -21.21 62.60
C ALA A 69 -4.04 -19.80 62.35
N ILE A 70 -4.86 -18.94 61.74
CA ILE A 70 -4.67 -17.49 61.85
C ILE A 70 -5.98 -16.88 62.35
N CYS A 71 -6.16 -16.98 63.67
CA CYS A 71 -7.07 -16.15 64.41
C CYS A 71 -6.28 -14.93 64.87
N LEU A 72 -6.24 -13.87 64.07
CA LEU A 72 -5.69 -12.57 64.47
C LEU A 72 -6.68 -11.46 64.13
N CYS A 73 -7.40 -11.06 65.18
CA CYS A 73 -7.76 -9.70 65.53
C CYS A 73 -8.30 -8.80 64.38
N GLY A 74 -9.62 -8.81 64.23
CA GLY A 74 -10.36 -7.87 63.39
C GLY A 74 -10.18 -6.44 63.89
N THR A 75 -9.60 -5.58 63.04
CA THR A 75 -9.84 -4.12 62.88
C THR A 75 -8.77 -3.46 61.98
N HIS A 76 -7.64 -4.13 61.71
CA HIS A 76 -6.60 -3.58 60.82
C HIS A 76 -6.65 -4.08 59.36
N MET A 77 -7.37 -5.17 59.08
CA MET A 77 -7.36 -5.82 57.76
C MET A 77 -8.20 -5.07 56.70
N THR A 78 -9.17 -4.25 57.13
CA THR A 78 -10.00 -3.41 56.25
C THR A 78 -9.23 -2.22 55.65
N ARG A 79 -8.15 -1.77 56.32
CA ARG A 79 -7.32 -0.66 55.84
C ARG A 79 -6.34 -1.07 54.74
N TYR A 80 -5.82 -2.30 54.78
CA TYR A 80 -4.90 -2.82 53.76
C TYR A 80 -5.59 -3.15 52.43
N PHE A 81 -6.81 -3.69 52.45
CA PHE A 81 -7.62 -3.88 51.23
C PHE A 81 -7.99 -2.56 50.56
N SER A 82 -8.22 -1.51 51.35
CA SER A 82 -8.54 -0.18 50.84
C SER A 82 -7.32 0.50 50.16
N PHE A 83 -6.11 0.33 50.72
CA PHE A 83 -4.88 0.85 50.12
C PHE A 83 -4.45 0.11 48.84
N CYS A 84 -4.59 -1.22 48.77
CA CYS A 84 -4.30 -1.97 47.54
C CYS A 84 -5.24 -1.63 46.38
N SER A 85 -6.52 -1.37 46.68
CA SER A 85 -7.52 -0.96 45.66
C SER A 85 -7.18 0.39 45.03
N LEU A 86 -6.69 1.35 45.83
CA LEU A 86 -6.28 2.67 45.34
C LEU A 86 -5.01 2.63 44.48
N ILE A 87 -4.06 1.74 44.76
CA ILE A 87 -2.84 1.58 43.96
C ILE A 87 -3.13 0.94 42.60
N VAL A 88 -4.02 -0.05 42.54
CA VAL A 88 -4.44 -0.68 41.27
C VAL A 88 -5.23 0.31 40.41
N LEU A 89 -6.09 1.14 41.01
CA LEU A 89 -6.83 2.17 40.30
C LEU A 89 -5.91 3.28 39.76
N ALA A 90 -4.89 3.70 40.51
CA ALA A 90 -3.88 4.66 40.05
C ALA A 90 -3.06 4.12 38.86
N TYR A 91 -2.77 2.83 38.81
CA TYR A 91 -2.10 2.19 37.68
C TYR A 91 -2.97 2.14 36.41
N LEU A 92 -4.29 2.03 36.55
CA LEU A 92 -5.24 2.04 35.43
C LEU A 92 -5.42 3.45 34.82
N TYR A 93 -5.27 4.52 35.59
CA TYR A 93 -5.32 5.89 35.07
C TYR A 93 -4.01 6.31 34.38
N ALA A 94 -2.88 5.71 34.73
CA ALA A 94 -1.58 6.02 34.13
C ALA A 94 -1.42 5.55 32.67
N THR A 95 -2.34 4.71 32.15
CA THR A 95 -2.29 4.21 30.76
C THR A 95 -3.12 5.03 29.78
N GLN A 96 -3.67 6.19 30.17
CA GLN A 96 -4.24 7.12 29.21
C GLN A 96 -3.11 7.87 28.51
N GLY A 97 -2.45 7.18 27.57
CA GLY A 97 -1.58 7.81 26.60
C GLY A 97 -2.40 8.79 25.78
N ALA A 98 -2.15 10.08 25.98
CA ALA A 98 -2.64 11.10 25.08
C ALA A 98 -2.09 10.80 23.67
N HIS A 99 -2.96 10.42 22.73
CA HIS A 99 -2.64 10.49 21.32
C HIS A 99 -2.55 11.97 20.96
N ALA A 100 -1.36 12.56 21.14
CA ALA A 100 -1.09 13.86 20.60
C ALA A 100 -1.02 13.73 19.08
N ASP A 101 -2.03 14.25 18.37
CA ASP A 101 -2.00 14.52 16.94
C ASP A 101 -0.92 15.57 16.67
N THR A 102 0.32 15.10 16.65
CA THR A 102 1.45 15.94 16.28
C THR A 102 1.40 16.08 14.76
N PRO A 103 1.27 17.30 14.20
CA PRO A 103 1.23 17.48 12.76
C PRO A 103 2.46 16.85 12.12
N ARG A 104 2.27 15.74 11.40
CA ARG A 104 3.39 15.03 10.78
C ARG A 104 3.75 15.73 9.48
N ALA A 105 5.04 16.04 9.33
CA ALA A 105 5.56 16.61 8.09
C ALA A 105 5.25 15.69 6.88
N PRO A 106 4.95 16.26 5.70
CA PRO A 106 4.75 15.46 4.50
C PRO A 106 6.01 14.66 4.14
N LEU A 107 5.84 13.43 3.66
CA LEU A 107 6.95 12.57 3.23
C LEU A 107 7.63 13.11 1.97
N VAL A 108 6.87 13.78 1.09
CA VAL A 108 7.32 14.44 -0.13
C VAL A 108 7.08 15.94 0.04
N ALA A 109 8.06 16.64 0.61
CA ALA A 109 7.96 18.07 0.89
C ALA A 109 7.88 18.91 -0.40
N GLY A 110 7.08 19.98 -0.37
CA GLY A 110 6.94 20.93 -1.48
C GLY A 110 6.03 20.47 -2.64
N TYR A 111 5.55 19.22 -2.62
CA TYR A 111 4.71 18.65 -3.66
C TYR A 111 3.47 17.97 -3.07
N GLY A 112 2.50 17.65 -3.92
CA GLY A 112 1.35 16.85 -3.52
C GLY A 112 0.54 17.49 -2.40
N LYS A 113 0.09 18.73 -2.61
CA LYS A 113 -0.68 19.53 -1.64
C LYS A 113 -1.83 18.72 -1.05
N LEU A 114 -1.96 18.75 0.27
CA LEU A 114 -3.02 18.10 1.02
C LEU A 114 -4.05 19.12 1.48
N TYR A 115 -5.28 18.64 1.65
CA TYR A 115 -6.32 19.29 2.44
C TYR A 115 -6.50 18.48 3.72
N ASP A 116 -6.76 19.15 4.84
CA ASP A 116 -6.97 18.46 6.12
C ASP A 116 -8.34 17.77 6.13
N THR A 117 -8.32 16.48 6.45
CA THR A 117 -9.51 15.62 6.50
C THR A 117 -9.44 14.65 7.70
N PRO A 118 -9.37 15.15 8.95
CA PRO A 118 -9.14 14.28 10.12
C PRO A 118 -10.27 13.27 10.34
N ASP A 119 -11.52 13.67 10.07
CA ASP A 119 -12.71 12.84 10.31
C ASP A 119 -13.17 12.02 9.08
N ALA A 120 -12.31 11.88 8.07
CA ALA A 120 -12.64 11.10 6.87
C ALA A 120 -12.71 9.60 7.16
N ALA A 121 -13.65 8.91 6.50
CA ALA A 121 -13.71 7.45 6.52
C ALA A 121 -12.55 6.83 5.71
N PHE A 122 -12.25 5.55 5.98
CA PHE A 122 -11.23 4.76 5.26
C PHE A 122 -9.81 5.31 5.33
N GLN A 123 -9.43 5.92 6.45
CA GLN A 123 -8.04 6.30 6.72
C GLN A 123 -7.11 5.07 6.61
N PRO A 124 -5.92 5.21 6.01
CA PRO A 124 -4.88 4.19 6.09
C PRO A 124 -4.59 3.79 7.56
N ASP A 125 -4.45 2.49 7.78
CA ASP A 125 -4.03 1.92 9.06
C ASP A 125 -2.51 2.03 9.18
N SER A 126 -2.06 2.84 10.13
CA SER A 126 -0.64 3.09 10.42
C SER A 126 0.19 1.84 10.76
N THR A 127 -0.44 0.71 11.04
CA THR A 127 0.23 -0.55 11.40
C THR A 127 0.47 -1.48 10.21
N GLN A 128 -0.12 -1.17 9.04
CA GLN A 128 -0.07 -2.03 7.86
C GLN A 128 1.10 -1.69 6.93
N HIS A 129 1.51 -2.69 6.15
CA HIS A 129 2.45 -2.51 5.05
C HIS A 129 1.68 -2.36 3.73
N TYR A 130 1.90 -1.25 3.03
CA TYR A 130 1.27 -0.98 1.74
C TYR A 130 2.24 -1.20 0.57
N LYS A 131 1.73 -1.85 -0.47
CA LYS A 131 2.43 -2.06 -1.74
C LYS A 131 1.64 -1.37 -2.84
N LEU A 132 2.20 -0.30 -3.41
CA LEU A 132 1.51 0.60 -4.34
C LEU A 132 2.27 0.68 -5.65
N VAL A 133 1.57 0.48 -6.76
CA VAL A 133 2.09 0.75 -8.10
C VAL A 133 1.24 1.80 -8.79
N PHE A 134 1.87 2.90 -9.19
CA PHE A 134 1.24 4.03 -9.83
C PHE A 134 1.47 3.98 -11.34
N LYS A 135 0.41 4.13 -12.12
CA LYS A 135 0.52 4.37 -13.57
C LYS A 135 0.46 5.86 -13.83
N VAL A 136 1.48 6.39 -14.51
CA VAL A 136 1.54 7.81 -14.94
C VAL A 136 1.82 7.83 -16.43
N SER A 137 0.85 8.32 -17.22
CA SER A 137 0.94 8.25 -18.69
C SER A 137 0.69 9.56 -19.42
N GLU A 138 0.04 10.53 -18.77
CA GLU A 138 -0.28 11.82 -19.35
C GLU A 138 0.86 12.84 -19.26
N ALA A 139 0.94 13.71 -20.28
CA ALA A 139 1.86 14.84 -20.28
C ALA A 139 1.36 15.96 -19.37
N ALA A 140 2.27 16.85 -18.97
CA ALA A 140 1.84 18.14 -18.42
C ALA A 140 1.21 19.00 -19.52
N SER A 141 0.32 19.93 -19.15
CA SER A 141 -0.30 20.85 -20.11
C SER A 141 0.72 21.78 -20.77
N ASN A 142 1.70 22.28 -20.01
CA ASN A 142 2.83 23.04 -20.53
C ASN A 142 4.16 22.42 -20.09
N ALA A 143 5.23 22.66 -20.85
CA ALA A 143 6.56 22.14 -20.51
C ALA A 143 7.19 22.76 -19.25
N ALA A 144 6.72 23.94 -18.83
CA ALA A 144 7.15 24.56 -17.58
C ALA A 144 6.39 24.00 -16.35
N ASP A 145 5.33 23.22 -16.56
CA ASP A 145 4.49 22.71 -15.49
C ASP A 145 4.98 21.35 -15.00
N ILE A 146 4.81 21.11 -13.71
CA ILE A 146 5.03 19.79 -13.11
C ILE A 146 4.03 18.80 -13.74
N ASN A 147 4.49 17.59 -14.04
CA ASN A 147 3.64 16.52 -14.49
C ASN A 147 2.55 16.21 -13.45
N PRO A 148 1.26 16.31 -13.81
CA PRO A 148 0.18 16.26 -12.83
C PRO A 148 0.05 14.86 -12.20
N GLY A 149 0.33 13.79 -12.95
CA GLY A 149 0.37 12.43 -12.43
C GLY A 149 1.48 12.23 -11.39
N LEU A 150 2.70 12.75 -11.63
CA LEU A 150 3.77 12.69 -10.62
C LEU A 150 3.41 13.47 -9.35
N ASN A 151 2.78 14.64 -9.49
CA ASN A 151 2.37 15.45 -8.35
C ASN A 151 1.23 14.77 -7.55
N GLU A 152 0.36 14.04 -8.24
CA GLU A 152 -0.65 13.20 -7.61
C GLU A 152 -0.04 12.02 -6.84
N VAL A 153 1.01 11.38 -7.37
CA VAL A 153 1.77 10.37 -6.60
C VAL A 153 2.28 10.98 -5.29
N ALA A 154 2.92 12.15 -5.34
CA ALA A 154 3.38 12.84 -4.12
C ALA A 154 2.24 13.08 -3.11
N ARG A 155 1.05 13.47 -3.60
CA ARG A 155 -0.14 13.66 -2.77
C ARG A 155 -0.57 12.36 -2.09
N VAL A 156 -0.61 11.26 -2.82
CA VAL A 156 -0.96 9.94 -2.24
C VAL A 156 0.05 9.52 -1.18
N ILE A 157 1.35 9.64 -1.46
CA ILE A 157 2.41 9.30 -0.49
C ILE A 157 2.31 10.18 0.76
N ASN A 158 2.02 11.48 0.60
CA ASN A 158 1.80 12.39 1.70
C ASN A 158 0.56 12.03 2.54
N LEU A 159 -0.52 11.52 1.93
CA LEU A 159 -1.70 11.04 2.66
C LEU A 159 -1.36 9.84 3.55
N TYR A 160 -0.60 8.86 3.04
CA TYR A 160 -0.14 7.73 3.86
C TYR A 160 0.74 8.19 5.03
N GLY A 161 1.68 9.09 4.77
CA GLY A 161 2.52 9.68 5.82
C GLY A 161 1.70 10.41 6.88
N ARG A 162 0.74 11.23 6.46
CA ARG A 162 -0.19 11.95 7.35
C ARG A 162 -1.01 11.00 8.21
N SER A 163 -1.40 9.85 7.65
CA SER A 163 -2.16 8.79 8.33
C SER A 163 -1.32 7.94 9.28
N GLY A 164 -0.07 8.31 9.53
CA GLY A 164 0.78 7.64 10.49
C GLY A 164 1.66 6.52 9.91
N VAL A 165 1.50 6.16 8.64
CA VAL A 165 2.30 5.08 8.02
C VAL A 165 3.75 5.55 7.83
N PRO A 166 4.73 4.84 8.41
CA PRO A 166 6.14 5.17 8.23
C PRO A 166 6.61 4.84 6.80
N ALA A 167 7.56 5.60 6.27
CA ALA A 167 8.04 5.43 4.90
C ALA A 167 8.59 4.03 4.60
N ASN A 168 9.16 3.34 5.60
CA ASN A 168 9.65 1.96 5.46
C ASN A 168 8.55 0.89 5.41
N GLN A 169 7.28 1.26 5.57
CA GLN A 169 6.09 0.42 5.37
C GLN A 169 5.32 0.83 4.10
N LEU A 170 5.94 1.59 3.21
CA LEU A 170 5.37 2.01 1.93
C LEU A 170 6.29 1.55 0.78
N ASP A 171 5.99 0.38 0.22
CA ASP A 171 6.59 -0.08 -1.02
C ASP A 171 5.88 0.59 -2.21
N ALA A 172 6.42 1.72 -2.68
CA ALA A 172 5.82 2.49 -3.77
C ALA A 172 6.67 2.48 -5.05
N VAL A 173 6.03 2.21 -6.19
CA VAL A 173 6.66 2.24 -7.52
C VAL A 173 5.83 3.07 -8.49
N VAL A 174 6.45 4.00 -9.21
CA VAL A 174 5.82 4.74 -10.31
C VAL A 174 6.24 4.12 -11.63
N ALA A 175 5.29 3.68 -12.44
CA ALA A 175 5.50 3.16 -13.79
C ALA A 175 5.09 4.20 -14.83
N VAL A 176 6.09 4.88 -15.39
CA VAL A 176 5.91 5.97 -16.36
C VAL A 176 5.94 5.45 -17.81
N ASN A 177 5.00 5.89 -18.63
CA ASN A 177 5.01 5.70 -20.09
C ASN A 177 4.30 6.87 -20.81
N GLY A 178 4.05 6.72 -22.12
CA GLY A 178 3.18 7.62 -22.85
C GLY A 178 3.69 9.06 -22.90
N GLY A 179 2.77 10.02 -22.80
CA GLY A 179 3.05 11.46 -22.79
C GLY A 179 3.81 11.94 -21.56
N ALA A 180 3.84 11.16 -20.47
CA ALA A 180 4.65 11.48 -19.29
C ALA A 180 6.15 11.24 -19.50
N THR A 181 6.56 10.54 -20.56
CA THR A 181 7.96 10.17 -20.85
C THR A 181 8.94 11.35 -20.79
N PRO A 182 8.66 12.52 -21.39
CA PRO A 182 9.59 13.64 -21.36
C PRO A 182 9.90 14.16 -19.95
N ALA A 183 8.98 14.01 -18.99
CA ALA A 183 9.21 14.43 -17.61
C ALA A 183 10.41 13.71 -16.96
N MET A 184 10.79 12.53 -17.47
CA MET A 184 11.87 11.70 -16.96
C MET A 184 13.25 12.02 -17.56
N LEU A 185 13.34 12.96 -18.51
CA LEU A 185 14.60 13.34 -19.14
C LEU A 185 15.46 14.19 -18.21
N ASP A 186 16.77 14.18 -18.40
CA ASP A 186 17.69 15.08 -17.74
C ASP A 186 17.45 16.55 -18.17
N GLU A 187 18.02 17.47 -17.38
CA GLU A 187 17.84 18.92 -17.57
C GLU A 187 18.33 19.39 -18.96
N GLN A 188 19.46 18.87 -19.43
CA GLN A 188 20.08 19.31 -20.67
C GLN A 188 19.20 18.97 -21.88
N HIS A 189 18.73 17.72 -21.96
CA HIS A 189 17.95 17.22 -23.08
C HIS A 189 16.51 17.74 -23.04
N TYR A 190 15.91 17.83 -21.84
CA TYR A 190 14.59 18.46 -21.68
C TYR A 190 14.60 19.91 -22.16
N ARG A 191 15.57 20.70 -21.68
CA ARG A 191 15.69 22.12 -22.08
C ARG A 191 15.92 22.30 -23.58
N LYS A 192 16.69 21.41 -24.20
CA LYS A 192 16.89 21.42 -25.65
C LYS A 192 15.59 21.15 -26.43
N LEU A 193 14.73 20.26 -25.93
CA LEU A 193 13.48 19.87 -26.60
C LEU A 193 12.34 20.87 -26.37
N PHE A 194 12.26 21.46 -25.17
CA PHE A 194 11.09 22.24 -24.76
C PHE A 194 11.38 23.72 -24.46
N GLY A 195 12.64 24.14 -24.48
CA GLY A 195 13.03 25.54 -24.20
C GLY A 195 12.88 25.97 -22.73
N ALA A 196 12.47 25.06 -21.83
CA ALA A 196 12.28 25.31 -20.40
C ALA A 196 13.15 24.38 -19.55
N ALA A 197 13.40 24.75 -18.30
CA ALA A 197 13.98 23.82 -17.33
C ALA A 197 13.06 22.61 -17.13
N ASN A 198 13.57 21.43 -16.78
CA ASN A 198 12.69 20.32 -16.42
C ASN A 198 12.13 20.51 -15.00
N PRO A 199 10.84 20.86 -14.84
CA PRO A 199 10.27 21.13 -13.51
C PRO A 199 10.14 19.87 -12.65
N ASN A 200 10.29 18.69 -13.24
CA ASN A 200 10.00 17.41 -12.60
C ASN A 200 11.18 16.83 -11.82
N LEU A 201 12.42 17.29 -12.08
CA LEU A 201 13.62 16.67 -11.51
C LEU A 201 13.65 16.73 -9.97
N GLN A 202 13.25 17.87 -9.41
CA GLN A 202 13.19 18.04 -7.95
C GLN A 202 12.08 17.18 -7.32
N LEU A 203 10.93 17.05 -7.98
CA LEU A 203 9.86 16.15 -7.54
C LEU A 203 10.29 14.68 -7.60
N ILE A 204 10.91 14.24 -8.70
CA ILE A 204 11.44 12.88 -8.84
C ILE A 204 12.45 12.61 -7.72
N LYS A 205 13.33 13.57 -7.40
CA LYS A 205 14.26 13.43 -6.29
C LYS A 205 13.51 13.29 -4.96
N ALA A 206 12.54 14.15 -4.67
CA ALA A 206 11.77 14.11 -3.43
C ALA A 206 11.00 12.78 -3.27
N LEU A 207 10.45 12.24 -4.36
CA LEU A 207 9.83 10.91 -4.37
C LEU A 207 10.83 9.81 -4.03
N ASN A 208 12.03 9.82 -4.64
CA ASN A 208 13.07 8.84 -4.33
C ASN A 208 13.59 8.98 -2.89
N ASP A 209 13.76 10.20 -2.37
CA ASP A 209 14.16 10.46 -0.98
C ASP A 209 13.10 9.91 0.01
N ALA A 210 11.83 9.87 -0.39
CA ALA A 210 10.74 9.25 0.36
C ALA A 210 10.63 7.72 0.17
N GLY A 211 11.54 7.10 -0.57
CA GLY A 211 11.57 5.65 -0.83
C GLY A 211 10.75 5.17 -2.03
N VAL A 212 10.14 6.09 -2.79
CA VAL A 212 9.36 5.76 -3.99
C VAL A 212 10.29 5.49 -5.17
N LYS A 213 10.17 4.33 -5.81
CA LYS A 213 10.95 3.98 -7.01
C LYS A 213 10.28 4.55 -8.26
N VAL A 214 10.90 5.54 -8.90
CA VAL A 214 10.40 6.08 -10.17
C VAL A 214 10.98 5.29 -11.34
N THR A 215 10.12 4.69 -12.15
CA THR A 215 10.51 3.83 -13.28
C THR A 215 9.99 4.34 -14.62
N LEU A 216 10.73 4.09 -15.70
CA LEU A 216 10.39 4.54 -17.05
C LEU A 216 10.42 3.39 -18.07
N CYS A 217 9.33 3.31 -18.85
CA CYS A 217 9.17 2.40 -19.97
C CYS A 217 10.23 2.63 -21.07
N SER A 218 11.10 1.65 -21.29
CA SER A 218 12.13 1.70 -22.34
C SER A 218 11.52 1.68 -23.76
N GLN A 219 10.36 1.05 -23.95
CA GLN A 219 9.64 1.12 -25.22
C GLN A 219 9.12 2.54 -25.51
N ALA A 220 8.72 3.28 -24.46
CA ALA A 220 8.26 4.66 -24.63
C ALA A 220 9.41 5.57 -25.06
N LEU A 221 10.61 5.41 -24.48
CA LEU A 221 11.82 6.11 -24.97
C LEU A 221 12.05 5.86 -26.47
N ALA A 222 11.93 4.60 -26.91
CA ALA A 222 12.13 4.23 -28.31
C ALA A 222 11.08 4.88 -29.22
N TRP A 223 9.80 4.87 -28.85
CA TRP A 223 8.72 5.51 -29.62
C TRP A 223 8.82 7.04 -29.67
N HIS A 224 9.38 7.66 -28.62
CA HIS A 224 9.69 9.10 -28.60
C HIS A 224 11.02 9.45 -29.27
N HIS A 225 11.78 8.45 -29.74
CA HIS A 225 13.12 8.62 -30.31
C HIS A 225 14.13 9.27 -29.35
N TYR A 226 14.01 9.02 -28.05
CA TYR A 226 14.95 9.50 -27.04
C TYR A 226 16.07 8.49 -26.79
N ASP A 227 17.31 8.98 -26.70
CA ASP A 227 18.44 8.13 -26.32
C ASP A 227 18.28 7.72 -24.83
N PRO A 228 18.45 6.44 -24.48
CA PRO A 228 18.35 5.99 -23.09
C PRO A 228 19.28 6.70 -22.10
N ARG A 229 20.37 7.33 -22.58
CA ARG A 229 21.30 8.12 -21.76
C ARG A 229 20.74 9.49 -21.38
N TRP A 230 19.68 9.95 -22.01
CA TRP A 230 19.02 11.21 -21.68
C TRP A 230 18.10 11.10 -20.47
N VAL A 231 17.91 9.90 -19.94
CA VAL A 231 17.08 9.67 -18.76
C VAL A 231 17.79 10.20 -17.53
N ALA A 232 17.09 10.95 -16.69
CA ALA A 232 17.64 11.45 -15.44
C ALA A 232 18.15 10.30 -14.56
N SER A 233 19.34 10.44 -13.97
CA SER A 233 19.99 9.39 -13.18
C SER A 233 19.14 8.71 -12.09
N PRO A 234 18.23 9.38 -11.36
CA PRO A 234 17.41 8.71 -10.35
C PRO A 234 16.26 7.86 -10.92
N VAL A 235 16.01 7.90 -12.24
CA VAL A 235 14.93 7.16 -12.88
C VAL A 235 15.40 5.78 -13.34
N ILE A 236 14.66 4.75 -12.95
CA ILE A 236 14.97 3.35 -13.26
C ILE A 236 14.32 2.95 -14.59
N ARG A 237 15.11 2.57 -15.60
CA ARG A 237 14.54 2.06 -16.85
C ARG A 237 14.04 0.63 -16.68
N THR A 238 12.81 0.37 -17.14
CA THR A 238 12.20 -0.97 -17.19
C THR A 238 11.86 -1.32 -18.64
N PRO A 239 11.68 -2.61 -18.99
CA PRO A 239 11.34 -2.99 -20.37
C PRO A 239 10.05 -2.33 -20.86
N SER A 240 8.99 -2.36 -20.03
CA SER A 240 7.72 -1.69 -20.28
C SER A 240 7.03 -1.32 -18.98
N ALA A 241 6.33 -0.18 -18.95
CA ALA A 241 5.45 0.15 -17.83
C ALA A 241 4.37 -0.92 -17.65
N LEU A 242 3.75 -1.42 -18.74
CA LEU A 242 2.66 -2.39 -18.66
C LEU A 242 3.10 -3.74 -18.06
N THR A 243 4.30 -4.21 -18.42
CA THR A 243 4.88 -5.42 -17.82
C THR A 243 5.31 -5.19 -16.39
N THR A 244 5.76 -3.97 -16.05
CA THR A 244 6.05 -3.56 -14.66
C THR A 244 4.78 -3.61 -13.82
N LEU A 245 3.67 -3.05 -14.33
CA LEU A 245 2.37 -3.06 -13.64
C LEU A 245 1.88 -4.49 -13.38
N THR A 246 1.90 -5.37 -14.39
CA THR A 246 1.45 -6.76 -14.23
C THR A 246 2.36 -7.56 -13.31
N THR A 247 3.68 -7.36 -13.40
CA THR A 247 4.65 -8.00 -12.50
C THR A 247 4.39 -7.62 -11.05
N LEU A 248 4.21 -6.33 -10.76
CA LEU A 248 4.01 -5.85 -9.39
C LEU A 248 2.62 -6.21 -8.86
N GLN A 249 1.57 -6.14 -9.68
CA GLN A 249 0.23 -6.60 -9.27
C GLN A 249 0.25 -8.09 -8.88
N ASN A 250 0.95 -8.94 -9.62
CA ASN A 250 1.14 -10.36 -9.27
C ASN A 250 1.93 -10.56 -7.96
N GLN A 251 2.68 -9.55 -7.52
CA GLN A 251 3.37 -9.52 -6.23
C GLN A 251 2.55 -8.86 -5.11
N GLY A 252 1.26 -8.60 -5.34
CA GLY A 252 0.33 -8.02 -4.36
C GLY A 252 0.36 -6.50 -4.27
N TYR A 253 0.91 -5.79 -5.27
CA TYR A 253 0.79 -4.33 -5.33
C TYR A 253 -0.60 -3.91 -5.80
N ALA A 254 -1.19 -2.93 -5.12
CA ALA A 254 -2.40 -2.26 -5.58
C ALA A 254 -2.06 -1.31 -6.73
N LEU A 255 -2.81 -1.38 -7.83
CA LEU A 255 -2.69 -0.45 -8.96
C LEU A 255 -3.48 0.82 -8.68
N LEU A 256 -2.80 1.96 -8.76
CA LEU A 256 -3.40 3.29 -8.73
C LEU A 256 -3.18 3.96 -10.08
N ASP A 257 -4.26 4.39 -10.73
CA ASP A 257 -4.19 5.09 -12.01
C ASP A 257 -4.16 6.61 -11.75
N THR A 258 -2.97 7.19 -11.78
CA THR A 258 -2.74 8.61 -11.45
C THR A 258 -2.45 9.39 -12.72
N GLN A 259 -3.50 9.84 -13.37
CA GLN A 259 -3.40 10.67 -14.57
C GLN A 259 -3.37 12.17 -14.27
N GLY A 260 -3.56 12.56 -13.00
CA GLY A 260 -3.78 13.93 -12.62
C GLY A 260 -5.21 14.34 -12.93
N ALA A 261 -5.97 14.71 -11.90
CA ALA A 261 -7.15 15.53 -12.16
C ALA A 261 -6.65 16.81 -12.84
N GLY A 262 -7.21 17.16 -14.01
CA GLY A 262 -6.97 18.47 -14.63
C GLY A 262 -7.07 19.53 -13.53
N GLN A 263 -6.04 20.38 -13.42
CA GLN A 263 -5.94 21.37 -12.36
C GLN A 263 -7.21 22.26 -12.40
N VAL A 264 -8.19 21.97 -11.55
CA VAL A 264 -9.27 22.89 -11.25
C VAL A 264 -8.75 23.68 -10.07
N GLU A 265 -7.99 24.73 -10.38
CA GLU A 265 -7.57 25.74 -9.41
C GLU A 265 -8.78 26.54 -8.90
#